data_AF-A0A3D9CFH1-F1
#
_entry.id   AF-A0A3D9CFH1-F1
#
_cell.length_a   1.000
_cell.length_b   1.000
_cell.length_c   1.000
_cell.angle_alpha   90.00
_cell.angle_beta   90.00
_cell.angle_gamma   90.00
#
_symmetry.space_group_name_H-M   'P 1'
#
loop_
_entity.id
_entity.type
_entity.pdbx_description
1 polymer ?
#
loop_
_entity_poly.entity_id
_entity_poly.type
_entity_poly.pdbx_seq_one_letter_code
_entity_poly.pdbx_strand_id
1 'polypeptide(L)'
;MIGNRFYDKIHNWLLPVPEQQCDVFPPLHRYQTPFQKLILDYLAWNGIDKKGNVTSNRVYPTRMEILEVKSTLRKCGFSTGDIEKLIVLEFLEMKRNIPDLDSEIFISIFEDSYCNLKLAKFATLEAQKSNEITKEHYDTTKRFLIEIQACLEVEYLRTRIECNFTEIGSWNNPTRVEEFVTPFAKLQLNCNKSAKFSINYFINPHIKELIGEALGNTLEKRFNELATGEFKHLVKMTPLNRRYDRYFEDLLRCTRTFPNYKAVITDKNSL
;
A
#
# COMPACT_ATOMS: atom_id res chain seq x y z
N MET A 1 -39.67 -22.59 -45.68
CA MET A 1 -40.94 -22.30 -45.00
C MET A 1 -40.62 -21.75 -43.62
N ILE A 2 -41.00 -20.50 -43.40
CA ILE A 2 -40.83 -19.73 -42.16
C ILE A 2 -42.10 -19.93 -41.36
N GLY A 3 -42.01 -20.46 -40.14
CA GLY A 3 -43.17 -20.62 -39.27
C GLY A 3 -42.80 -21.34 -37.98
N ASN A 4 -42.48 -20.57 -36.94
CA ASN A 4 -42.77 -20.87 -35.52
C ASN A 4 -42.11 -19.93 -34.51
N ARG A 5 -41.33 -18.92 -34.92
CA ARG A 5 -40.76 -17.94 -33.97
C ARG A 5 -41.70 -16.84 -33.50
N PHE A 6 -42.93 -16.78 -34.01
CA PHE A 6 -43.89 -15.72 -33.64
C PHE A 6 -44.90 -16.17 -32.56
N TYR A 7 -45.19 -17.46 -32.43
CA TYR A 7 -46.16 -17.97 -31.45
C TYR A 7 -45.58 -18.05 -30.03
N ASP A 8 -44.29 -18.34 -29.85
CA ASP A 8 -43.66 -18.39 -28.52
C ASP A 8 -43.57 -17.02 -27.83
N LYS A 9 -43.58 -15.92 -28.60
CA LYS A 9 -43.51 -14.55 -28.04
C LYS A 9 -44.84 -14.05 -27.49
N ILE A 10 -45.98 -14.57 -27.96
CA ILE A 10 -47.30 -14.13 -27.51
C ILE A 10 -47.72 -14.87 -26.23
N HIS A 11 -47.25 -16.10 -26.04
CA HIS A 11 -47.61 -16.92 -24.88
C HIS A 11 -47.10 -16.37 -23.53
N ASN A 12 -46.00 -15.60 -23.54
CA ASN A 12 -45.41 -15.02 -22.32
C ASN A 12 -46.04 -13.67 -21.91
N TRP A 13 -46.95 -13.10 -22.69
CA TRP A 13 -47.60 -11.82 -22.35
C TRP A 13 -49.00 -11.97 -21.73
N LEU A 14 -49.61 -13.17 -21.80
CA LEU A 14 -51.02 -13.37 -21.48
C LEU A 14 -51.30 -14.18 -20.20
N LEU A 15 -50.28 -14.54 -19.44
CA LEU A 15 -50.45 -15.20 -18.14
C LEU A 15 -49.83 -14.32 -17.04
N PRO A 16 -50.62 -13.78 -16.09
CA PRO A 16 -50.04 -13.17 -14.90
C PRO A 16 -49.33 -14.27 -14.11
N VAL A 17 -48.02 -14.07 -13.91
CA VAL A 17 -47.22 -14.94 -13.04
C VAL A 17 -47.82 -14.85 -11.64
N PRO A 18 -48.09 -15.98 -10.95
CA PRO A 18 -48.65 -15.94 -9.60
C PRO A 18 -47.72 -15.16 -8.66
N GLU A 19 -48.27 -14.18 -7.93
CA GLU A 19 -47.58 -13.30 -6.96
C GLU A 19 -47.03 -14.02 -5.71
N GLN A 20 -46.69 -15.32 -5.81
CA GLN A 20 -46.11 -16.12 -4.74
C GLN A 20 -44.66 -16.56 -5.01
N GLN A 21 -43.95 -15.86 -5.90
CA GLN A 21 -42.50 -15.99 -6.06
C GLN A 21 -41.76 -14.68 -5.81
N CYS A 22 -42.28 -13.84 -4.91
CA CYS A 22 -41.44 -12.86 -4.23
C CYS A 22 -40.62 -13.57 -3.15
N ASP A 23 -39.35 -13.21 -3.09
CA ASP A 23 -38.36 -13.51 -2.05
C ASP A 23 -37.61 -14.84 -2.13
N VAL A 24 -36.93 -15.05 -3.26
CA VAL A 24 -35.56 -15.59 -3.18
C VAL A 24 -34.66 -14.71 -4.04
N PHE A 25 -34.08 -13.67 -3.43
CA PHE A 25 -32.88 -13.07 -3.99
C PHE A 25 -31.85 -14.20 -4.12
N PRO A 26 -31.33 -14.50 -5.33
CA PRO A 26 -30.17 -15.37 -5.41
C PRO A 26 -29.06 -14.72 -4.58
N PRO A 27 -28.27 -15.48 -3.80
CA PRO A 27 -27.16 -14.91 -3.07
C PRO A 27 -26.30 -14.15 -4.07
N LEU A 28 -26.00 -12.88 -3.77
CA LEU A 28 -25.08 -12.05 -4.51
C LEU A 28 -23.71 -12.76 -4.53
N HIS A 29 -23.47 -13.62 -5.52
CA HIS A 29 -22.14 -14.09 -5.85
C HIS A 29 -21.36 -12.88 -6.36
N ARG A 30 -20.77 -12.13 -5.42
CA ARG A 30 -19.88 -11.01 -5.71
C ARG A 30 -18.72 -11.54 -6.56
N TYR A 31 -18.43 -10.83 -7.65
CA TYR A 31 -17.32 -11.10 -8.55
C TYR A 31 -16.01 -11.27 -7.76
N GLN A 32 -15.52 -12.50 -7.62
CA GLN A 32 -14.19 -12.75 -7.06
C GLN A 32 -13.16 -12.18 -8.01
N THR A 33 -12.40 -11.18 -7.58
CA THR A 33 -11.23 -10.76 -8.36
C THR A 33 -10.24 -11.93 -8.43
N PRO A 34 -9.35 -11.99 -9.44
CA PRO A 34 -8.31 -13.01 -9.48
C PRO A 34 -7.46 -13.04 -8.19
N PHE A 35 -7.31 -11.90 -7.51
CA PHE A 35 -6.59 -11.83 -6.24
C PHE A 35 -7.38 -12.40 -5.07
N GLN A 36 -8.69 -12.15 -5.00
CA GLN A 36 -9.57 -12.74 -3.97
C GLN A 36 -9.65 -14.27 -4.10
N LYS A 37 -9.75 -14.79 -5.33
CA LYS A 37 -9.69 -16.23 -5.58
C LYS A 37 -8.37 -16.82 -5.05
N LEU A 38 -7.26 -16.15 -5.33
CA LEU A 38 -5.94 -16.56 -4.89
C LEU A 38 -5.80 -16.59 -3.36
N ILE A 39 -6.39 -15.63 -2.65
CA ILE A 39 -6.44 -15.66 -1.17
C ILE A 39 -7.19 -16.91 -0.69
N LEU A 40 -8.36 -17.20 -1.26
CA LEU A 40 -9.15 -18.39 -0.89
C LEU A 40 -8.38 -19.68 -1.14
N ASP A 41 -7.72 -19.79 -2.29
CA ASP A 41 -6.92 -20.97 -2.64
C ASP A 41 -5.80 -21.19 -1.61
N TYR A 42 -5.08 -20.13 -1.21
CA TYR A 42 -4.05 -20.24 -0.19
C TYR A 42 -4.57 -20.61 1.20
N LEU A 43 -5.71 -20.05 1.61
CA LEU A 43 -6.35 -20.42 2.87
C LEU A 43 -6.74 -21.91 2.85
N ALA A 44 -7.37 -22.38 1.77
CA ALA A 44 -7.80 -23.77 1.62
C ALA A 44 -6.61 -24.76 1.60
N TRP A 45 -5.52 -24.42 0.91
CA TRP A 45 -4.31 -25.24 0.89
C TRP A 45 -3.65 -25.37 2.26
N ASN A 46 -3.85 -24.35 3.12
CA ASN A 46 -3.40 -24.33 4.50
C ASN A 46 -4.45 -24.85 5.50
N GLY A 47 -5.54 -25.47 5.00
CA GLY A 47 -6.56 -26.15 5.82
C GLY A 47 -7.63 -25.23 6.40
N ILE A 48 -7.72 -23.98 5.96
CA ILE A 48 -8.72 -23.01 6.40
C ILE A 48 -9.92 -23.07 5.45
N ASP A 49 -11.09 -23.46 5.97
CA ASP A 49 -12.32 -23.52 5.18
C ASP A 49 -12.97 -22.14 4.99
N LYS A 50 -14.02 -22.06 4.17
CA LYS A 50 -14.75 -20.80 3.90
C LYS A 50 -15.37 -20.17 5.15
N LYS A 51 -15.70 -20.98 6.16
CA LYS A 51 -16.24 -20.53 7.45
C LYS A 51 -15.13 -20.07 8.40
N GLY A 52 -13.87 -20.13 7.95
CA GLY A 52 -12.70 -19.76 8.73
C GLY A 52 -12.26 -20.82 9.74
N ASN A 53 -12.74 -22.06 9.65
CA ASN A 53 -12.32 -23.13 10.54
C ASN A 53 -10.98 -23.70 10.07
N VAL A 54 -10.06 -23.90 11.01
CA VAL A 54 -8.81 -24.62 10.76
C VAL A 54 -9.10 -26.12 10.85
N THR A 55 -8.99 -26.81 9.73
CA THR A 55 -9.24 -28.25 9.60
C THR A 55 -7.92 -29.00 9.36
N SER A 56 -7.87 -30.28 9.75
CA SER A 56 -6.75 -31.16 9.45
C SER A 56 -6.65 -31.52 7.96
N ASN A 57 -7.72 -31.30 7.20
CA ASN A 57 -7.82 -31.67 5.80
C ASN A 57 -7.27 -30.55 4.92
N ARG A 58 -5.95 -30.55 4.74
CA ARG A 58 -5.31 -29.66 3.77
C ARG A 58 -5.72 -30.06 2.36
N VAL A 59 -6.15 -29.07 1.57
CA VAL A 59 -6.38 -29.27 0.13
C VAL A 59 -5.01 -29.30 -0.55
N TYR A 60 -4.63 -30.45 -1.10
CA TYR A 60 -3.39 -30.56 -1.87
C TYR A 60 -3.64 -30.03 -3.29
N PRO A 61 -3.01 -28.92 -3.69
CA PRO A 61 -3.24 -28.38 -5.02
C PRO A 61 -2.64 -29.27 -6.10
N THR A 62 -3.35 -29.37 -7.21
CA THR A 62 -2.85 -29.95 -8.43
C THR A 62 -1.75 -29.08 -9.04
N ARG A 63 -0.91 -29.69 -9.89
CA ARG A 63 0.13 -28.96 -10.63
C ARG A 63 -0.45 -27.81 -11.47
N MET A 64 -1.65 -27.97 -12.01
CA MET A 64 -2.31 -26.94 -12.82
C MET A 64 -2.74 -25.74 -11.97
N GLU A 65 -3.32 -25.98 -10.79
CA GLU A 65 -3.69 -24.92 -9.85
C GLU A 65 -2.46 -24.14 -9.35
N ILE A 66 -1.36 -24.84 -9.05
CA ILE A 66 -0.10 -24.18 -8.67
C ILE A 66 0.40 -23.25 -9.79
N LEU A 67 0.28 -23.67 -11.05
CA LEU A 67 0.69 -22.86 -12.20
C LEU A 67 -0.24 -21.67 -12.43
N GLU A 68 -1.55 -21.86 -12.27
CA GLU A 68 -2.56 -20.80 -12.37
C GLU A 68 -2.34 -19.73 -11.29
N VAL A 69 -2.16 -20.15 -10.04
CA VAL A 69 -1.87 -19.25 -8.91
C VAL A 69 -0.55 -18.50 -9.12
N LYS A 70 0.51 -19.17 -9.58
CA LYS A 70 1.78 -18.50 -9.92
C LYS A 70 1.61 -17.47 -11.04
N SER A 71 0.79 -17.76 -12.05
CA SER A 71 0.47 -16.82 -13.12
C SER A 71 -0.31 -15.62 -12.59
N THR A 72 -1.30 -15.85 -11.74
CA THR A 72 -2.12 -14.81 -11.11
C THR A 72 -1.29 -13.94 -10.18
N LEU A 73 -0.43 -14.51 -9.34
CA LEU A 73 0.55 -13.77 -8.53
C LEU A 73 1.38 -12.81 -9.37
N ARG A 74 1.94 -13.29 -10.48
CA ARG A 74 2.74 -12.47 -11.40
C ARG A 74 1.92 -11.34 -12.02
N LYS A 75 0.67 -11.60 -12.41
CA LYS A 75 -0.26 -10.58 -12.90
C LYS A 75 -0.59 -9.53 -11.83
N CYS A 76 -0.72 -9.96 -10.58
CA CYS A 76 -0.86 -9.09 -9.41
C CYS A 76 0.46 -8.37 -9.04
N GLY A 77 1.59 -8.76 -9.66
CA GLY A 77 2.91 -8.15 -9.54
C GLY A 77 3.78 -8.71 -8.40
N PHE A 78 3.41 -9.82 -7.79
CA PHE A 78 4.22 -10.49 -6.78
C PHE A 78 5.30 -11.33 -7.44
N SER A 79 6.51 -11.22 -6.91
CA SER A 79 7.68 -11.95 -7.38
C SER A 79 7.93 -13.24 -6.57
N THR A 80 7.40 -13.34 -5.34
CA THR A 80 7.62 -14.48 -4.44
C THR A 80 6.30 -15.07 -3.93
N GLY A 81 6.38 -16.32 -3.45
CA GLY A 81 5.26 -17.01 -2.78
C GLY A 81 5.08 -16.59 -1.32
N ASP A 82 5.85 -15.63 -0.81
CA ASP A 82 5.78 -15.23 0.61
C ASP A 82 4.46 -14.56 0.99
N ILE A 83 3.71 -14.09 -0.01
CA ILE A 83 2.35 -13.61 0.15
C ILE A 83 1.40 -14.69 0.69
N GLU A 84 1.61 -15.98 0.36
CA GLU A 84 0.86 -17.10 0.93
C GLU A 84 1.05 -17.14 2.46
N LYS A 85 2.31 -17.10 2.92
CA LYS A 85 2.64 -17.10 4.34
C LYS A 85 2.04 -15.90 5.06
N LEU A 86 2.07 -14.73 4.42
CA LEU A 86 1.47 -13.52 4.99
C LEU A 86 -0.05 -13.64 5.13
N ILE A 87 -0.74 -14.10 4.08
CA ILE A 87 -2.19 -14.31 4.08
C ILE A 87 -2.60 -15.24 5.21
N VAL A 88 -1.91 -16.38 5.35
CA VAL A 88 -2.23 -17.39 6.37
C VAL A 88 -1.94 -16.84 7.77
N LEU A 89 -0.81 -16.14 7.96
CA LEU A 89 -0.46 -15.56 9.25
C LEU A 89 -1.47 -14.50 9.69
N GLU A 90 -1.81 -13.55 8.81
CA GLU A 90 -2.79 -12.50 9.12
C GLU A 90 -4.18 -13.06 9.39
N PHE A 91 -4.61 -14.08 8.63
CA PHE A 91 -5.87 -14.75 8.90
C PHE A 91 -5.90 -15.33 10.31
N LEU A 92 -4.87 -16.07 10.69
CA LEU A 92 -4.79 -16.72 12.02
C LEU A 92 -4.70 -15.69 13.15
N GLU A 93 -3.99 -14.58 12.96
CA GLU A 93 -3.93 -13.48 13.92
C GLU A 93 -5.30 -12.81 14.08
N MET A 94 -6.01 -12.52 12.99
CA MET A 94 -7.35 -11.93 13.05
C MET A 94 -8.38 -12.88 13.65
N LYS A 95 -8.35 -14.18 13.29
CA LYS A 95 -9.28 -15.20 13.80
C LYS A 95 -9.20 -15.36 15.32
N ARG A 96 -8.02 -15.12 15.92
CA ARG A 96 -7.86 -15.11 17.39
C ARG A 96 -8.63 -13.98 18.05
N ASN A 97 -8.76 -12.84 17.38
CA ASN A 97 -9.43 -11.65 17.89
C ASN A 97 -10.90 -11.57 17.46
N ILE A 98 -11.27 -12.22 16.36
CA ILE A 98 -12.62 -12.23 15.78
C ILE A 98 -13.03 -13.70 15.56
N PRO A 99 -13.68 -14.35 16.55
CA PRO A 99 -14.03 -15.76 16.49
C PRO A 99 -14.92 -16.13 15.28
N ASP A 100 -15.79 -15.22 14.85
CA ASP A 100 -16.72 -15.42 13.72
C ASP A 100 -16.13 -14.99 12.37
N LEU A 101 -14.82 -14.72 12.31
CA LEU A 101 -14.15 -14.35 11.05
C LEU A 101 -14.24 -15.49 10.05
N ASP A 102 -14.91 -15.24 8.93
CA ASP A 102 -14.93 -16.11 7.75
C ASP A 102 -13.93 -15.63 6.69
N SER A 103 -13.74 -16.43 5.63
CA SER A 103 -12.78 -16.08 4.58
C SER A 103 -13.21 -14.86 3.76
N GLU A 104 -14.50 -14.59 3.61
CA GLU A 104 -15.00 -13.47 2.79
C GLU A 104 -14.78 -12.13 3.49
N ILE A 105 -15.07 -12.06 4.79
CA ILE A 105 -14.78 -10.91 5.66
C ILE A 105 -13.28 -10.67 5.71
N PHE A 106 -12.48 -11.73 5.88
CA PHE A 106 -11.03 -11.62 5.89
C PHE A 106 -10.50 -11.03 4.58
N ILE A 107 -10.99 -11.49 3.43
CA ILE A 107 -10.52 -11.02 2.12
C ILE A 107 -10.69 -9.51 1.97
N SER A 108 -11.85 -8.95 2.33
CA SER A 108 -12.06 -7.50 2.20
C SER A 108 -11.11 -6.73 3.11
N ILE A 109 -10.96 -7.18 4.37
CA ILE A 109 -10.05 -6.54 5.34
C ILE A 109 -8.60 -6.63 4.87
N PHE A 110 -8.20 -7.78 4.32
CA PHE A 110 -6.84 -7.99 3.83
C PHE A 110 -6.55 -7.08 2.63
N GLU A 111 -7.44 -7.01 1.63
CA GLU A 111 -7.26 -6.12 0.47
C GLU A 111 -7.21 -4.64 0.89
N ASP A 112 -8.09 -4.22 1.80
CA ASP A 112 -8.16 -2.84 2.26
C ASP A 112 -6.95 -2.44 3.12
N SER A 113 -6.37 -3.37 3.88
CA SER A 113 -5.25 -3.10 4.80
C SER A 113 -3.88 -3.53 4.26
N TYR A 114 -3.81 -4.08 3.05
CA TYR A 114 -2.57 -4.61 2.51
C TYR A 114 -1.54 -3.51 2.22
N CYS A 115 -0.29 -3.77 2.63
CA CYS A 115 0.88 -2.96 2.30
C CYS A 115 2.09 -3.89 2.10
N ASN A 116 2.96 -3.58 1.12
CA ASN A 116 4.14 -4.40 0.83
C ASN A 116 5.09 -4.50 2.03
N LEU A 117 5.07 -3.51 2.94
CA LEU A 117 5.85 -3.55 4.18
C LEU A 117 5.62 -4.85 4.97
N LYS A 118 4.37 -5.36 4.98
CA LYS A 118 4.03 -6.59 5.71
C LYS A 118 4.77 -7.81 5.15
N LEU A 119 5.24 -7.78 3.90
CA LEU A 119 6.08 -8.83 3.31
C LEU A 119 7.55 -8.73 3.71
N ALA A 120 8.03 -7.58 4.20
CA ALA A 120 9.45 -7.38 4.55
C ALA A 120 9.95 -8.40 5.58
N LYS A 121 9.08 -8.84 6.50
CA LYS A 121 9.39 -9.88 7.51
C LYS A 121 9.65 -11.26 6.92
N PHE A 122 9.23 -11.51 5.68
CA PHE A 122 9.44 -12.77 4.98
C PHE A 122 10.49 -12.68 3.87
N ALA A 123 11.09 -11.51 3.66
CA ALA A 123 12.17 -11.34 2.70
C ALA A 123 13.42 -12.15 3.09
N THR A 124 14.33 -12.36 2.15
CA THR A 124 15.62 -13.01 2.44
C THR A 124 16.40 -12.22 3.49
N LEU A 125 17.27 -12.89 4.27
CA LEU A 125 18.08 -12.22 5.29
C LEU A 125 18.92 -11.05 4.72
N GLU A 126 19.44 -11.21 3.50
CA GLU A 126 20.14 -10.14 2.78
C GLU A 126 19.23 -8.94 2.49
N ALA A 127 17.99 -9.20 2.05
CA ALA A 127 17.02 -8.14 1.79
C ALA A 127 16.58 -7.46 3.08
N GLN A 128 16.43 -8.19 4.19
CA GLN A 128 16.12 -7.62 5.51
C GLN A 128 17.24 -6.69 5.99
N LYS A 129 18.50 -7.14 5.95
CA LYS A 129 19.66 -6.29 6.27
C LYS A 129 19.72 -5.04 5.38
N SER A 130 19.49 -5.20 4.08
CA SER A 130 19.44 -4.08 3.14
C SER A 130 18.31 -3.09 3.46
N ASN A 131 17.14 -3.59 3.88
CA ASN A 131 16.01 -2.77 4.28
C ASN A 131 16.30 -1.98 5.56
N GLU A 132 16.93 -2.60 6.56
CA GLU A 132 17.35 -1.96 7.82
C GLU A 132 18.29 -0.79 7.53
N ILE A 133 19.34 -1.02 6.74
CA ILE A 133 20.30 0.02 6.36
C ILE A 133 19.61 1.13 5.56
N THR A 134 18.72 0.79 4.64
CA THR A 134 17.95 1.78 3.86
C THR A 134 17.07 2.63 4.77
N LYS A 135 16.42 2.02 5.76
CA LYS A 135 15.59 2.73 6.75
C LYS A 135 16.44 3.67 7.61
N GLU A 136 17.62 3.24 8.04
CA GLU A 136 18.56 4.08 8.80
C GLU A 136 18.98 5.32 8.02
N HIS A 137 19.29 5.18 6.73
CA HIS A 137 19.61 6.33 5.86
C HIS A 137 18.43 7.28 5.69
N TYR A 138 17.22 6.72 5.52
CA TYR A 138 15.99 7.51 5.47
C TYR A 138 15.79 8.30 6.77
N ASP A 139 15.90 7.66 7.94
CA ASP A 139 15.71 8.30 9.25
C ASP A 139 16.80 9.33 9.55
N THR A 140 18.03 9.09 9.12
CA THR A 140 19.14 10.04 9.24
C THR A 140 18.92 11.27 8.35
N THR A 141 18.41 11.08 7.13
CA THR A 141 18.08 12.19 6.23
C THR A 141 16.89 13.00 6.76
N LYS A 142 15.89 12.31 7.31
CA LYS A 142 14.75 12.94 7.99
C LYS A 142 15.22 13.80 9.17
N ARG A 143 16.09 13.28 10.04
CA ARG A 143 16.67 14.04 11.17
C ARG A 143 17.42 15.29 10.69
N PHE A 144 18.23 15.16 9.65
CA PHE A 144 18.94 16.28 9.06
C PHE A 144 17.99 17.37 8.52
N LEU A 145 16.88 16.99 7.89
CA LEU A 145 15.86 17.96 7.47
C LEU A 145 15.23 18.69 8.66
N ILE A 146 14.98 18.00 9.77
CA ILE A 146 14.45 18.61 11.00
C ILE A 146 15.47 19.60 11.59
N GLU A 147 16.76 19.28 11.59
CA GLU A 147 17.82 20.19 12.03
C GLU A 147 17.87 21.46 11.18
N ILE A 148 17.78 21.34 9.85
CA ILE A 148 17.68 22.50 8.95
C ILE A 148 16.46 23.34 9.32
N GLN A 149 15.29 22.71 9.55
CA GLN A 149 14.08 23.43 9.95
C GLN A 149 14.27 24.19 11.27
N ALA A 150 14.91 23.60 12.27
CA ALA A 150 15.11 24.24 13.57
C ALA A 150 15.93 25.54 13.49
N CYS A 151 16.72 25.71 12.44
CA CYS A 151 17.51 26.92 12.17
C CYS A 151 16.73 28.03 11.44
N LEU A 152 15.49 27.77 10.99
CA LEU A 152 14.72 28.72 10.17
C LEU A 152 13.84 29.64 11.03
N GLU A 153 13.86 30.93 10.72
CA GLU A 153 13.03 31.92 11.40
C GLU A 153 11.53 31.74 11.08
N VAL A 154 11.23 31.48 9.81
CA VAL A 154 9.87 31.44 9.29
C VAL A 154 9.17 30.14 9.69
N GLU A 155 8.08 30.26 10.46
CA GLU A 155 7.29 29.11 10.94
C GLU A 155 6.79 28.21 9.81
N TYR A 156 6.36 28.80 8.69
CA TYR A 156 5.96 28.04 7.51
C TYR A 156 7.07 27.07 7.07
N LEU A 157 8.33 27.51 7.02
CA LEU A 157 9.47 26.67 6.67
C LEU A 157 9.81 25.63 7.74
N ARG A 158 9.44 25.88 8.99
CA ARG A 158 9.53 24.93 10.11
C ARG A 158 8.38 23.92 10.15
N THR A 159 7.36 24.11 9.34
CA THR A 159 6.24 23.17 9.25
C THR A 159 6.65 21.96 8.41
N ARG A 160 6.33 20.76 8.88
CA ARG A 160 6.53 19.51 8.15
C ARG A 160 5.29 18.65 8.24
N ILE A 161 5.14 17.76 7.27
CA ILE A 161 4.07 16.79 7.20
C ILE A 161 4.71 15.41 7.27
N GLU A 162 4.29 14.62 8.25
CA GLU A 162 4.70 13.24 8.43
C GLU A 162 3.50 12.34 8.11
N CYS A 163 3.66 11.47 7.14
CA CYS A 163 2.65 10.52 6.72
C CYS A 163 3.10 9.10 7.05
N ASN A 164 2.26 8.33 7.73
CA ASN A 164 2.49 6.92 7.97
C ASN A 164 1.42 6.08 7.25
N PHE A 165 1.86 5.19 6.36
CA PHE A 165 1.00 4.29 5.58
C PHE A 165 1.04 2.84 6.08
N THR A 166 1.67 2.57 7.23
CA THR A 166 1.77 1.19 7.78
C THR A 166 0.43 0.62 8.23
N GLU A 167 -0.49 1.47 8.68
CA GLU A 167 -1.78 1.06 9.26
C GLU A 167 -2.98 1.30 8.33
N ILE A 168 -2.84 2.24 7.39
CA ILE A 168 -3.87 2.60 6.42
C ILE A 168 -3.29 2.30 5.03
N GLY A 169 -3.16 1.00 4.76
CA GLY A 169 -2.81 0.50 3.45
C GLY A 169 -3.97 0.69 2.47
N SER A 170 -3.68 0.44 1.20
CA SER A 170 -4.69 0.11 0.20
C SER A 170 -3.95 -0.70 -0.84
N TRP A 171 -4.51 -1.83 -1.26
CA TRP A 171 -3.96 -2.64 -2.34
C TRP A 171 -3.61 -1.83 -3.61
N ASN A 172 -4.28 -0.69 -3.82
CA ASN A 172 -4.08 0.19 -4.97
C ASN A 172 -2.81 1.04 -4.90
N ASN A 173 -2.19 1.22 -3.73
CA ASN A 173 -0.91 1.93 -3.58
C ASN A 173 -0.05 1.33 -2.47
N PRO A 174 0.30 0.03 -2.54
CA PRO A 174 0.87 -0.72 -1.44
C PRO A 174 2.37 -0.42 -1.24
N THR A 175 2.93 0.49 -2.04
CA THR A 175 4.36 0.73 -2.11
C THR A 175 4.83 1.80 -1.14
N ARG A 176 3.96 2.70 -0.69
CA ARG A 176 4.36 3.79 0.22
C ARG A 176 4.38 3.28 1.65
N VAL A 177 5.46 3.54 2.36
CA VAL A 177 5.61 3.18 3.78
C VAL A 177 5.49 4.44 4.64
N GLU A 178 6.36 5.41 4.37
CA GLU A 178 6.37 6.69 5.06
C GLU A 178 6.63 7.81 4.06
N GLU A 179 6.10 8.99 4.35
CA GLU A 179 6.39 10.21 3.59
C GLU A 179 6.67 11.35 4.57
N PHE A 180 7.71 12.11 4.28
CA PHE A 180 8.16 13.26 5.04
C PHE A 180 8.29 14.45 4.10
N VAL A 181 7.52 15.50 4.34
CA VAL A 181 7.42 16.64 3.43
C VAL A 181 7.65 17.94 4.21
N THR A 182 8.55 18.77 3.70
CA THR A 182 8.75 20.16 4.11
C THR A 182 8.43 21.09 2.94
N PRO A 183 8.33 22.42 3.14
CA PRO A 183 8.13 23.37 2.05
C PRO A 183 9.23 23.42 0.99
N PHE A 184 10.38 22.83 1.26
CA PHE A 184 11.54 22.86 0.37
C PHE A 184 12.07 21.47 -0.03
N ALA A 185 11.65 20.39 0.62
CA ALA A 185 12.09 19.04 0.29
C ALA A 185 11.03 17.98 0.63
N LYS A 186 11.03 16.90 -0.14
CA LYS A 186 10.23 15.70 0.11
C LYS A 186 11.15 14.49 0.18
N LEU A 187 10.88 13.61 1.14
CA LEU A 187 11.53 12.32 1.32
C LEU A 187 10.44 11.26 1.50
N GLN A 188 10.58 10.12 0.82
CA GLN A 188 9.57 9.08 0.82
C GLN A 188 10.25 7.72 0.91
N LEU A 189 9.84 6.91 1.89
CA LEU A 189 10.25 5.52 2.02
C LEU A 189 9.21 4.64 1.32
N ASN A 190 9.67 3.79 0.42
CA ASN A 190 8.84 2.87 -0.33
C ASN A 190 9.29 1.42 -0.13
N CYS A 191 8.33 0.49 -0.16
CA CYS A 191 8.56 -0.94 -0.20
C CYS A 191 7.99 -1.50 -1.51
N ASN A 192 8.83 -2.10 -2.34
CA ASN A 192 8.36 -2.69 -3.60
C ASN A 192 7.71 -4.08 -3.36
N LYS A 193 7.11 -4.65 -4.41
CA LYS A 193 6.44 -5.95 -4.34
C LYS A 193 7.37 -7.15 -4.07
N SER A 194 8.68 -6.93 -4.17
CA SER A 194 9.72 -7.90 -3.74
C SER A 194 10.18 -7.64 -2.30
N ALA A 195 9.40 -6.88 -1.53
CA ALA A 195 9.65 -6.55 -0.13
C ALA A 195 10.97 -5.79 0.12
N LYS A 196 11.49 -5.07 -0.88
CA LYS A 196 12.72 -4.28 -0.76
C LYS A 196 12.41 -2.79 -0.61
N PHE A 197 13.17 -2.12 0.25
CA PHE A 197 13.04 -0.69 0.50
C PHE A 197 13.74 0.15 -0.56
N SER A 198 13.22 1.36 -0.77
CA SER A 198 13.79 2.37 -1.63
C SER A 198 13.39 3.76 -1.14
N ILE A 199 14.23 4.75 -1.42
CA ILE A 199 14.02 6.14 -1.03
C ILE A 199 13.75 6.95 -2.29
N ASN A 200 12.62 7.62 -2.33
CA ASN A 200 12.37 8.66 -3.32
C ASN A 200 12.49 10.03 -2.66
N TYR A 201 13.15 10.97 -3.33
CA TYR A 201 13.26 12.32 -2.81
C TYR A 201 13.00 13.37 -3.88
N PHE A 202 12.73 14.59 -3.43
CA PHE A 202 12.63 15.78 -4.24
C PHE A 202 13.17 16.97 -3.46
N ILE A 203 13.88 17.86 -4.15
CA ILE A 203 14.37 19.14 -3.62
C ILE A 203 13.76 20.24 -4.46
N ASN A 204 13.20 21.26 -3.81
CA ASN A 204 12.67 22.42 -4.51
C ASN A 204 13.82 23.14 -5.25
N PRO A 205 13.72 23.40 -6.57
CA PRO A 205 14.75 24.11 -7.32
C PRO A 205 15.12 25.48 -6.73
N HIS A 206 14.20 26.12 -6.01
CA HIS A 206 14.40 27.42 -5.36
C HIS A 206 14.88 27.29 -3.91
N ILE A 207 15.49 26.16 -3.53
CA ILE A 207 15.82 25.91 -2.13
C ILE A 207 16.72 26.99 -1.50
N LYS A 208 17.69 27.52 -2.25
CA LYS A 208 18.61 28.57 -1.77
C LYS A 208 17.89 29.89 -1.48
N GLU A 209 16.84 30.18 -2.25
CA GLU A 209 15.97 31.35 -2.01
C GLU A 209 15.10 31.14 -0.76
N LEU A 210 14.71 29.89 -0.48
CA LEU A 210 13.82 29.55 0.63
C LEU A 210 14.55 29.47 1.98
N ILE A 211 15.71 28.80 2.03
CA ILE A 211 16.41 28.51 3.29
C ILE A 211 17.79 29.16 3.39
N GLY A 212 18.15 30.01 2.42
CA GLY A 212 19.46 30.64 2.33
C GLY A 212 20.50 29.75 1.63
N GLU A 213 21.51 30.40 1.06
CA GLU A 213 22.50 29.74 0.21
C GLU A 213 23.35 28.72 0.98
N ALA A 214 23.80 29.05 2.19
CA ALA A 214 24.61 28.15 3.01
C ALA A 214 23.87 26.84 3.33
N LEU A 215 22.65 26.92 3.91
CA LEU A 215 21.84 25.75 4.24
C LEU A 215 21.38 25.00 2.98
N GLY A 216 21.04 25.72 1.92
CA GLY A 216 20.68 25.14 0.62
C GLY A 216 21.82 24.30 0.03
N ASN A 217 23.05 24.83 0.02
CA ASN A 217 24.24 24.10 -0.44
C ASN A 217 24.52 22.86 0.42
N THR A 218 24.37 22.96 1.75
CA THR A 218 24.54 21.80 2.63
C THR A 218 23.47 20.73 2.36
N LEU A 219 22.21 21.13 2.12
CA LEU A 219 21.15 20.19 1.82
C LEU A 219 21.34 19.50 0.47
N GLU A 220 21.68 20.26 -0.57
CA GLU A 220 22.02 19.71 -1.89
C GLU A 220 23.16 18.70 -1.79
N LYS A 221 24.23 19.04 -1.07
CA LYS A 221 25.36 18.13 -0.85
C LYS A 221 24.92 16.84 -0.17
N ARG A 222 24.10 16.92 0.88
CA ARG A 222 23.61 15.74 1.61
C ARG A 222 22.79 14.80 0.73
N PHE A 223 21.90 15.34 -0.11
CA PHE A 223 21.13 14.53 -1.05
C PHE A 223 21.99 13.97 -2.18
N ASN A 224 22.99 14.72 -2.64
CA ASN A 224 23.94 14.20 -3.63
C ASN A 224 24.75 13.02 -3.08
N GLU A 225 25.21 13.10 -1.82
CA GLU A 225 25.86 11.97 -1.14
C GLU A 225 24.93 10.75 -1.05
N LEU A 226 23.66 10.97 -0.70
CA LEU A 226 22.64 9.91 -0.64
C LEU A 226 22.40 9.26 -2.02
N ALA A 227 22.35 10.08 -3.08
CA ALA A 227 22.04 9.63 -4.44
C ALA A 227 23.25 9.01 -5.17
N THR A 228 24.48 9.35 -4.79
CA THR A 228 25.70 8.89 -5.48
C THR A 228 26.49 7.85 -4.68
N GLY A 229 26.18 7.67 -3.40
CA GLY A 229 26.81 6.68 -2.53
C GLY A 229 26.44 5.23 -2.87
N GLU A 230 26.74 4.33 -1.92
CA GLU A 230 26.56 2.88 -2.08
C GLU A 230 25.09 2.49 -2.40
N PHE A 231 24.13 3.30 -1.94
CA PHE A 231 22.70 3.06 -2.08
C PHE A 231 22.06 3.72 -3.30
N LYS A 232 22.85 4.23 -4.26
CA LYS A 232 22.35 4.92 -5.48
C LYS A 232 21.27 4.13 -6.26
N HIS A 233 21.28 2.81 -6.17
CA HIS A 233 20.33 1.95 -6.87
C HIS A 233 18.95 1.89 -6.16
N LEU A 234 18.89 2.25 -4.88
CA LEU A 234 17.68 2.31 -4.05
C LEU A 234 17.18 3.74 -3.85
N VAL A 235 18.00 4.75 -4.17
CA VAL A 235 17.68 6.17 -4.01
C VAL A 235 17.36 6.78 -5.36
N LYS A 236 16.21 7.45 -5.50
CA LYS A 236 15.82 8.11 -6.75
C LYS A 236 15.24 9.50 -6.50
N MET A 237 15.74 10.48 -7.24
CA MET A 237 15.07 11.76 -7.35
C MET A 237 13.81 11.59 -8.20
N THR A 238 12.66 11.95 -7.66
CA THR A 238 11.39 11.93 -8.41
C THR A 238 11.00 13.35 -8.74
N PRO A 239 10.99 13.76 -10.03
CA PRO A 239 10.54 15.09 -10.40
C PRO A 239 9.07 15.26 -10.04
N LEU A 240 8.70 16.46 -9.59
CA LEU A 240 7.32 16.83 -9.38
C LEU A 240 6.80 17.52 -10.64
N ASN A 241 5.84 16.88 -11.31
CA ASN A 241 5.14 17.44 -12.47
C ASN A 241 4.12 18.54 -12.09
N ARG A 242 4.36 19.23 -10.96
CA ARG A 242 3.51 20.31 -10.44
C ARG A 242 4.35 21.25 -9.58
N ARG A 243 3.85 22.48 -9.39
CA ARG A 243 4.48 23.42 -8.47
C ARG A 243 4.50 22.86 -7.04
N TYR A 244 5.65 22.92 -6.40
CA TYR A 244 5.89 22.29 -5.10
C TYR A 244 5.18 22.99 -3.95
N ASP A 245 5.08 24.32 -4.00
CA ASP A 245 4.33 25.12 -3.03
C ASP A 245 2.85 24.69 -2.96
N ARG A 246 2.19 24.55 -4.12
CA ARG A 246 0.81 24.08 -4.19
C ARG A 246 0.67 22.65 -3.68
N TYR A 247 1.64 21.79 -3.99
CA TYR A 247 1.66 20.43 -3.47
C TYR A 247 1.70 20.40 -1.93
N PHE A 248 2.58 21.21 -1.34
CA PHE A 248 2.72 21.28 0.11
C PHE A 248 1.44 21.79 0.78
N GLU A 249 0.83 22.84 0.24
CA GLU A 249 -0.45 23.39 0.70
C GLU A 249 -1.61 22.38 0.60
N ASP A 250 -1.68 21.64 -0.50
CA ASP A 250 -2.69 20.58 -0.67
C ASP A 250 -2.51 19.49 0.39
N LEU A 251 -1.27 19.09 0.68
CA LEU A 251 -0.99 18.13 1.74
C LEU A 251 -1.29 18.68 3.14
N LEU A 252 -1.03 19.96 3.40
CA LEU A 252 -1.42 20.59 4.66
C LEU A 252 -2.94 20.54 4.85
N ARG A 253 -3.73 20.73 3.80
CA ARG A 253 -5.18 20.53 3.87
C ARG A 253 -5.54 19.09 4.19
N CYS A 254 -4.84 18.11 3.59
CA CYS A 254 -5.04 16.70 3.90
C CYS A 254 -4.84 16.36 5.38
N THR A 255 -3.92 17.04 6.09
CA THR A 255 -3.71 16.82 7.55
C THR A 255 -4.93 17.12 8.41
N ARG A 256 -5.89 17.89 7.90
CA ARG A 256 -7.14 18.22 8.61
C ARG A 256 -8.24 17.18 8.39
N THR A 257 -8.11 16.37 7.33
CA THR A 257 -9.15 15.45 6.87
C THR A 257 -8.76 13.99 7.04
N PHE A 258 -7.46 13.69 6.88
CA PHE A 258 -6.95 12.32 6.83
C PHE A 258 -6.04 12.05 8.04
N PRO A 259 -6.36 11.05 8.87
CA PRO A 259 -5.67 10.82 10.14
C PRO A 259 -4.22 10.35 9.99
N ASN A 260 -3.86 9.79 8.84
CA ASN A 260 -2.49 9.37 8.54
C ASN A 260 -1.55 10.52 8.16
N TYR A 261 -2.05 11.74 8.01
CA TYR A 261 -1.26 12.93 7.70
C TYR A 261 -1.14 13.81 8.95
N LYS A 262 0.07 13.95 9.48
CA LYS A 262 0.33 14.76 10.67
C LYS A 262 1.16 15.99 10.31
N ALA A 263 0.61 17.18 10.50
CA ALA A 263 1.38 18.41 10.48
C ALA A 263 2.12 18.59 11.82
N VAL A 264 3.40 18.93 11.77
CA VAL A 264 4.23 19.24 12.93
C VAL A 264 5.00 20.52 12.66
N ILE A 265 5.08 21.40 13.64
CA ILE A 265 5.94 22.59 13.59
C ILE A 265 7.20 22.24 14.39
N THR A 266 8.36 22.37 13.77
CA THR A 266 9.65 22.18 14.45
C THR A 266 9.94 23.39 15.33
N ASP A 267 10.27 23.16 16.60
CA ASP A 267 10.70 24.23 17.50
C ASP A 267 11.99 24.87 17.00
N LYS A 268 12.09 26.19 17.16
CA LYS A 268 13.29 26.92 16.79
C LYS A 268 14.39 26.62 17.80
N ASN A 269 15.61 26.40 17.33
CA ASN A 269 16.76 26.33 18.21
C ASN A 269 16.93 27.65 18.97
N SER A 270 16.99 27.56 20.29
CA SER A 270 17.30 28.68 21.18
C SER A 270 18.80 28.90 21.16
N LEU A 271 19.32 29.50 20.09
CA LEU A 271 20.70 30.00 20.02
C LEU A 271 20.74 31.48 20.34
#